data_AF-A0A9D7Q3Z3-F1
#
_entry.id   AF-A0A9D7Q3Z3-F1
#
_cell.length_a   1.000
_cell.length_b   1.000
_cell.length_c   1.000
_cell.angle_alpha   90.00
_cell.angle_beta   90.00
_cell.angle_gamma   90.00
#
_symmetry.space_group_name_H-M   'P 1'
#
loop_
_entity.id
_entity.type
_entity.pdbx_description
1 polymer ?
#
loop_
_entity_poly.entity_id
_entity_poly.type
_entity_poly.pdbx_seq_one_letter_code
_entity_poly.pdbx_strand_id
1 'polypeptide(L)'
;MSPMLSNITAGWGPGITGGVLQAENDLSICWNQYTRETEDHAIEHVKEHAVTIVMASGGYPGVNIKKDYKISNLGNITESTIFYAGTKEKDGEMITSGGRIAGQ
;
A
#
# COMPACT_ATOMS: atom_id res chain seq x y z
N MET A 1 -18.31 26.43 2.81
CA MET A 1 -17.65 25.64 3.87
C MET A 1 -16.16 25.71 3.61
N SER A 2 -15.37 26.19 4.57
CA SER A 2 -13.90 26.26 4.43
C SER A 2 -13.28 24.94 4.90
N PRO A 3 -12.22 24.44 4.24
CA PRO A 3 -11.52 23.23 4.68
C PRO A 3 -10.85 23.49 6.05
N MET A 4 -10.86 22.47 6.91
CA MET A 4 -10.25 22.50 8.25
C MET A 4 -9.37 21.25 8.43
N LEU A 5 -8.15 21.45 8.93
CA LEU A 5 -7.18 20.38 9.15
C LEU A 5 -7.60 19.51 10.36
N SER A 6 -7.76 18.21 10.15
CA SER A 6 -8.12 17.26 11.21
C SER A 6 -6.91 16.69 11.95
N ASN A 7 -5.84 16.36 11.21
CA ASN A 7 -4.65 15.71 11.75
C ASN A 7 -3.47 15.78 10.76
N ILE A 8 -2.24 15.69 11.29
CA ILE A 8 -1.00 15.53 10.53
C ILE A 8 -0.40 14.16 10.87
N THR A 9 0.07 13.41 9.88
CA THR A 9 0.73 12.11 10.08
C THR A 9 2.06 12.11 9.35
N ALA A 10 3.11 11.60 10.00
CA ALA A 10 4.41 11.40 9.39
C ALA A 10 4.42 10.04 8.67
N GLY A 11 4.21 10.07 7.36
CA GLY A 11 4.23 8.88 6.49
C GLY A 11 2.91 8.68 5.73
N TRP A 12 2.99 7.93 4.63
CA TRP A 12 1.84 7.59 3.80
C TRP A 12 0.98 6.52 4.48
N GLY A 13 -0.34 6.75 4.51
CA GLY A 13 -1.29 5.75 4.97
C GLY A 13 -1.30 4.53 4.03
N PRO A 14 -1.42 3.28 4.51
CA PRO A 14 -1.29 2.09 3.67
C PRO A 14 -2.28 1.98 2.50
N GLY A 15 -3.44 2.65 2.59
CA GLY A 15 -4.43 2.72 1.50
C GLY A 15 -4.22 3.90 0.53
N ILE A 16 -3.31 4.82 0.86
CA ILE A 16 -2.96 5.98 0.03
C ILE A 16 -1.69 5.67 -0.77
N THR A 17 -0.77 4.91 -0.19
CA THR A 17 0.51 4.55 -0.84
C THR A 17 0.33 3.86 -2.19
N GLY A 18 -0.66 2.97 -2.34
CA GLY A 18 -0.92 2.29 -3.62
C GLY A 18 -1.30 3.26 -4.75
N GLY A 19 -2.25 4.17 -4.50
CA GLY A 19 -2.65 5.18 -5.47
C GLY A 19 -1.58 6.26 -5.72
N VAL A 20 -0.77 6.60 -4.70
CA VAL A 20 0.34 7.55 -4.85
C VAL A 20 1.50 6.95 -5.63
N LEU A 21 1.80 5.66 -5.47
CA LEU A 21 2.83 4.99 -6.27
C LEU A 21 2.41 4.81 -7.74
N GLN A 22 1.10 4.77 -8.01
CA GLN A 22 0.58 4.76 -9.39
C GLN A 22 0.67 6.14 -10.06
N ALA A 23 0.80 7.22 -9.28
CA ALA A 23 1.20 8.52 -9.80
C ALA A 23 2.72 8.50 -10.02
N GLU A 24 3.13 8.23 -11.25
CA GLU A 24 4.55 8.12 -11.62
C GLU A 24 5.30 9.42 -11.36
N ASN A 25 6.10 9.45 -10.30
CA ASN A 25 7.52 9.81 -10.35
C ASN A 25 8.24 9.33 -9.08
N ASP A 26 8.81 8.13 -9.22
CA ASP A 26 10.17 7.71 -8.85
C ASP A 26 10.64 7.83 -7.38
N LEU A 27 11.13 6.68 -6.87
CA LEU A 27 11.92 6.55 -5.63
C LEU A 27 13.13 7.51 -5.61
N SER A 28 13.56 8.02 -6.78
CA SER A 28 14.59 9.06 -6.90
C SER A 28 14.25 10.35 -6.15
N ILE A 29 12.98 10.75 -6.02
CA ILE A 29 12.61 11.92 -5.20
C ILE A 29 12.93 11.66 -3.72
N CYS A 30 12.64 10.44 -3.23
CA CYS A 30 13.01 10.06 -1.87
C CYS A 30 14.54 10.00 -1.68
N TRP A 31 15.27 9.54 -2.70
CA TRP A 31 16.73 9.51 -2.70
C TRP A 31 17.35 10.92 -2.70
N ASN A 32 16.86 11.80 -3.56
CA ASN A 32 17.34 13.18 -3.70
C ASN A 32 17.04 14.02 -2.45
N GLN A 33 15.91 13.77 -1.79
CA GLN A 33 15.62 14.38 -0.49
C GLN A 33 16.58 13.89 0.61
N TYR A 34 17.01 12.62 0.55
CA TYR A 34 18.02 12.09 1.47
C TYR A 34 19.41 12.69 1.20
N THR A 35 19.82 12.84 -0.06
CA THR A 35 21.10 13.44 -0.46
C THR A 35 21.11 14.98 -0.37
N ARG A 36 19.95 15.60 -0.15
CA ARG A 36 19.72 17.08 -0.17
C ARG A 36 19.99 17.71 -1.54
N GLU A 37 19.91 16.93 -2.60
CA GLU A 37 19.97 17.44 -3.97
C GLU A 37 18.56 17.84 -4.38
N THR A 38 18.23 19.12 -4.24
CA THR A 38 16.92 19.65 -4.62
C THR A 38 16.97 20.12 -6.07
N GLU A 39 17.00 19.18 -7.01
CA GLU A 39 16.64 19.50 -8.39
C GLU A 39 15.12 19.70 -8.46
N ASP A 40 14.68 20.70 -9.23
CA ASP A 40 13.25 20.95 -9.51
C ASP A 40 12.72 19.81 -10.40
N HIS A 41 12.31 18.71 -9.78
CA HIS A 41 11.62 17.64 -10.47
C HIS A 41 10.13 17.96 -10.52
N ALA A 42 9.60 18.11 -11.73
CA ALA A 42 8.16 18.13 -11.93
C ALA A 42 7.60 16.74 -11.61
N ILE A 43 6.62 16.69 -10.72
CA ILE A 43 5.83 15.47 -10.50
C ILE A 43 4.90 15.33 -11.70
N GLU A 44 4.97 14.21 -12.41
CA GLU A 44 4.02 13.91 -13.47
C GLU A 44 2.75 13.30 -12.85
N HIS A 45 1.61 13.90 -13.15
CA HIS A 45 0.33 13.41 -12.67
C HIS A 45 -0.33 12.57 -13.75
N VAL A 46 -0.53 11.29 -13.46
CA VAL A 46 -1.36 10.41 -14.30
C VAL A 46 -2.82 10.85 -14.14
N LYS A 47 -3.53 11.06 -15.26
CA LYS A 47 -4.94 11.49 -15.26
C LYS A 47 -5.93 10.35 -14.97
N GLU A 48 -5.42 9.14 -14.79
CA GLU A 48 -6.21 7.95 -14.54
C GLU A 48 -6.66 7.88 -13.07
N HIS A 49 -7.70 7.08 -12.83
CA HIS A 49 -8.23 6.86 -11.50
C HIS A 49 -7.74 5.52 -10.96
N ALA A 50 -7.10 5.56 -9.79
CA ALA A 50 -6.71 4.37 -9.03
C ALA A 50 -7.75 4.06 -7.96
N VAL A 51 -8.08 2.78 -7.78
CA VAL A 51 -8.90 2.31 -6.65
C VAL A 51 -8.11 1.23 -5.94
N THR A 52 -7.99 1.37 -4.62
CA THR A 52 -7.33 0.35 -3.79
C THR A 52 -8.33 -0.47 -2.98
N ILE A 53 -8.29 -1.79 -3.11
CA ILE A 53 -9.12 -2.72 -2.34
C ILE A 53 -8.28 -3.41 -1.28
N VAL A 54 -8.58 -3.15 -0.01
CA VAL A 54 -7.88 -3.79 1.12
C VAL A 54 -8.58 -5.09 1.52
N MET A 55 -7.87 -6.20 1.40
CA MET A 55 -8.26 -7.49 1.96
C MET A 55 -7.84 -7.57 3.43
N ALA A 56 -8.76 -7.97 4.31
CA ALA A 56 -8.52 -8.07 5.75
C ALA A 56 -8.88 -9.46 6.29
N SER A 57 -8.14 -9.91 7.30
CA SER A 57 -8.45 -11.14 8.02
C SER A 57 -9.68 -10.96 8.90
N GLY A 58 -10.49 -12.03 9.00
CA GLY A 58 -11.66 -12.06 9.88
C GLY A 58 -11.30 -11.66 11.32
N GLY A 59 -12.10 -10.76 11.89
CA GLY A 59 -11.86 -10.18 13.22
C GLY A 59 -11.21 -8.79 13.19
N TYR A 60 -10.76 -8.29 12.03
CA TYR A 60 -10.30 -6.90 11.89
C TYR A 60 -11.43 -5.88 12.10
N PRO A 61 -11.19 -4.71 12.73
CA PRO A 61 -9.93 -4.26 13.34
C PRO A 61 -9.73 -4.71 14.80
N GLY A 62 -10.53 -5.65 15.29
CA GLY A 62 -10.46 -6.16 16.66
C GLY A 62 -9.20 -6.97 16.97
N VAL A 63 -9.10 -7.41 18.23
CA VAL A 63 -7.92 -8.09 18.77
C VAL A 63 -7.79 -9.56 18.35
N ASN A 64 -8.92 -10.23 18.07
CA ASN A 64 -8.96 -11.65 17.73
C ASN A 64 -8.85 -11.87 16.22
N ILE A 65 -7.74 -11.43 15.63
CA ILE A 65 -7.43 -11.66 14.22
C ILE A 65 -6.80 -13.03 14.08
N LYS A 66 -7.43 -13.88 13.29
CA LYS A 66 -6.90 -15.20 12.96
C LYS A 66 -5.77 -15.08 11.91
N LYS A 67 -4.72 -15.88 12.08
CA LYS A 67 -3.49 -15.87 11.28
C LYS A 67 -3.21 -17.27 10.71
N ASP A 68 -2.16 -17.36 9.91
CA ASP A 68 -1.65 -18.59 9.31
C ASP A 68 -2.62 -19.25 8.31
N TYR A 69 -3.50 -18.45 7.70
CA TYR A 69 -4.33 -18.90 6.59
C TYR A 69 -3.60 -18.78 5.27
N LYS A 70 -3.65 -19.85 4.48
CA LYS A 70 -3.11 -19.88 3.12
C LYS A 70 -3.79 -18.84 2.24
N ILE A 71 -2.97 -18.07 1.54
CA ILE A 71 -3.38 -17.13 0.50
C ILE A 71 -3.10 -17.82 -0.83
N SER A 72 -4.16 -18.05 -1.61
CA SER A 72 -4.12 -18.75 -2.89
C SER A 72 -4.54 -17.83 -4.04
N ASN A 73 -4.41 -18.32 -5.28
CA ASN A 73 -4.83 -17.64 -6.52
C ASN A 73 -4.14 -16.30 -6.83
N LEU A 74 -3.06 -15.96 -6.12
CA LEU A 74 -2.27 -14.74 -6.39
C LEU A 74 -1.69 -14.72 -7.82
N GLY A 75 -1.32 -15.89 -8.36
CA GLY A 75 -0.76 -16.00 -9.72
C GLY A 75 -1.77 -15.81 -10.86
N ASN A 76 -3.08 -15.73 -10.57
CA ASN A 76 -4.11 -15.52 -11.58
C ASN A 76 -4.49 -14.03 -11.75
N ILE A 77 -3.84 -13.14 -11.00
CA ILE A 77 -4.09 -11.70 -11.04
C ILE A 77 -3.13 -11.09 -12.06
N THR A 78 -3.66 -10.58 -13.17
CA THR A 78 -2.85 -10.10 -14.32
C THR A 78 -3.01 -8.61 -14.61
N GLU A 79 -4.14 -8.01 -14.26
CA GLU A 79 -4.47 -6.61 -14.59
C GLU A 79 -4.39 -5.70 -13.36
N SER A 80 -3.62 -6.10 -12.36
CA SER A 80 -3.65 -5.47 -11.04
C SER A 80 -2.36 -5.68 -10.27
N THR A 81 -1.99 -4.66 -9.52
CA THR A 81 -0.79 -4.67 -8.69
C THR A 81 -1.16 -5.09 -7.29
N ILE A 82 -0.48 -6.10 -6.74
CA ILE A 82 -0.74 -6.57 -5.37
C ILE A 82 0.33 -6.01 -4.43
N PHE A 83 -0.11 -5.26 -3.44
CA PHE A 83 0.72 -4.80 -2.34
C PHE A 83 0.53 -5.72 -1.13
N TYR A 84 1.57 -6.48 -0.81
CA TYR A 84 1.60 -7.35 0.37
C TYR A 84 1.81 -6.55 1.65
N ALA A 85 0.95 -6.76 2.66
CA ALA A 85 1.08 -6.12 3.97
C ALA A 85 1.23 -7.19 5.06
N GLY A 86 0.14 -7.61 5.69
CA GLY A 86 0.15 -8.60 6.78
C GLY A 86 0.24 -10.03 6.28
N THR A 87 1.26 -10.36 5.49
CA THR A 87 1.53 -11.71 4.95
C THR A 87 2.93 -12.17 5.30
N LYS A 88 3.16 -13.49 5.34
CA LYS A 88 4.50 -14.08 5.46
C LYS A 88 4.56 -15.36 4.63
N GLU A 89 5.76 -15.73 4.21
CA GLU A 89 6.01 -17.04 3.62
C GLU A 89 6.26 -18.07 4.72
N LYS A 90 5.66 -19.26 4.60
CA LYS A 90 5.87 -20.41 5.47
C LYS A 90 5.77 -21.68 4.64
N ASP A 91 6.81 -22.51 4.68
CA ASP A 91 6.87 -23.79 3.97
C ASP A 91 6.62 -23.66 2.44
N GLY A 92 7.07 -22.57 1.84
CA GLY A 92 6.85 -22.25 0.42
C GLY A 92 5.45 -21.73 0.09
N GLU A 93 4.61 -21.49 1.10
CA GLU A 93 3.26 -20.95 0.95
C GLU A 93 3.13 -19.55 1.55
N MET A 94 2.41 -18.67 0.86
CA MET A 94 2.05 -17.36 1.40
C MET A 94 0.86 -17.51 2.37
N ILE A 95 1.02 -16.99 3.59
CA ILE A 95 0.02 -17.09 4.64
C ILE A 95 -0.25 -15.73 5.32
N THR A 96 -1.42 -15.59 5.94
CA THR A 96 -1.78 -14.37 6.70
C THR A 96 -0.99 -14.23 8.00
N SER A 97 -0.57 -13.01 8.31
CA SER A 97 0.21 -12.67 9.51
C SER A 97 -0.26 -11.40 10.23
N GLY A 98 -1.24 -10.69 9.69
CA GLY A 98 -1.79 -9.45 10.25
C GLY A 98 -3.29 -9.23 9.98
N GLY A 99 -3.80 -8.06 10.36
CA GLY A 99 -5.20 -7.69 10.16
C GLY A 99 -5.53 -7.25 8.74
N ARG A 100 -4.64 -6.47 8.11
CA ARG A 100 -4.69 -6.12 6.69
C ARG A 100 -3.71 -7.01 5.95
N ILE A 101 -4.19 -7.69 4.92
CA ILE A 101 -3.47 -8.77 4.24
C ILE A 101 -2.82 -8.26 2.98
N ALA A 102 -3.59 -7.72 2.04
CA ALA A 102 -3.06 -7.11 0.83
C ALA A 102 -3.98 -6.02 0.29
N GLY A 103 -3.42 -5.12 -0.52
CA GLY A 103 -4.14 -4.14 -1.33
C GLY A 103 -3.99 -4.47 -2.81
N GLN A 104 -5.09 -4.46 -3.56
CA GLN A 104 -5.08 -4.19 -5.01
C GLN A 104 -5.08 -2.69 -5.22
#